data_AF-A0A3M6VWH7-F1
#
_entry.id   AF-A0A3M6VWH7-F1
#
_cell.length_a   1.000
_cell.length_b   1.000
_cell.length_c   1.000
_cell.angle_alpha   90.00
_cell.angle_beta   90.00
_cell.angle_gamma   90.00
#
_symmetry.space_group_name_H-M   'P 1'
#
loop_
_entity.id
_entity.type
_entity.pdbx_description
1 polymer ?
#
loop_
_entity_poly.entity_id
_entity_poly.type
_entity_poly.pdbx_seq_one_letter_code
_entity_poly.pdbx_strand_id
1 'polypeptide(L)'
;PTQTQKVPFGVDPKTILCQFYKKGACEKGKKCKFSHDLNVERKGEKKSLYTDTRETEKEEEQETKKKDDMADWDEEKLRSVVMSKHGNPKTTTDKVCKFFIEAVENQKYGWFWQCPNGGDKCMYKHSLPPGFVLKTKEQRAAEKAMMDKSPLATLTLEDFLESERFKLQGTLTPVTAESFAEWKKKRQDKRAAEDEAKKMKDATGRAMFEQGDWEASSDEEDDDNDGAWNLEALRKETEAARQKKEEERLGIAGGGSGGEANGDMGNS
;
A
#
# COMPACT_ATOMS: atom_id res chain seq x y z
N PRO A 1 44.37 -24.28 -35.82
CA PRO A 1 44.36 -22.79 -35.79
C PRO A 1 44.95 -22.27 -34.46
N THR A 2 46.19 -21.78 -34.49
CA THR A 2 46.89 -21.31 -33.29
C THR A 2 46.34 -19.94 -32.86
N GLN A 3 45.58 -19.88 -31.76
CA GLN A 3 45.10 -18.62 -31.16
C GLN A 3 46.29 -17.79 -30.65
N THR A 4 46.54 -16.64 -31.25
CA THR A 4 47.58 -15.69 -30.79
C THR A 4 47.03 -14.79 -29.67
N GLN A 5 47.65 -14.86 -28.49
CA GLN A 5 47.32 -14.02 -27.33
C GLN A 5 47.65 -12.55 -27.62
N LYS A 6 46.63 -11.69 -27.63
CA LYS A 6 46.77 -10.23 -27.82
C LYS A 6 47.16 -9.56 -26.50
N VAL A 7 48.10 -8.62 -26.54
CA VAL A 7 48.58 -7.86 -25.37
C VAL A 7 48.14 -6.41 -25.52
N PRO A 8 47.51 -5.80 -24.49
CA PRO A 8 47.21 -4.38 -24.47
C PRO A 8 48.47 -3.51 -24.61
N PHE A 9 48.33 -2.36 -25.27
CA PHE A 9 49.44 -1.44 -25.51
C PHE A 9 49.98 -0.87 -24.18
N GLY A 10 51.29 -0.96 -23.95
CA GLY A 10 51.94 -0.45 -22.73
C GLY A 10 52.18 -1.48 -21.61
N VAL A 11 51.77 -2.75 -21.79
CA VAL A 11 52.02 -3.83 -20.80
C VAL A 11 53.12 -4.76 -21.31
N ASP A 12 54.14 -5.02 -20.48
CA ASP A 12 55.21 -5.95 -20.81
C ASP A 12 54.65 -7.37 -21.02
N PRO A 13 54.86 -8.01 -22.19
CA PRO A 13 54.29 -9.33 -22.46
C PRO A 13 54.69 -10.43 -21.46
N LYS A 14 55.81 -10.24 -20.76
CA LYS A 14 56.33 -11.16 -19.74
C LYS A 14 55.62 -11.01 -18.38
N THR A 15 54.78 -10.00 -18.17
CA THR A 15 53.92 -9.89 -16.98
C THR A 15 52.56 -10.58 -17.17
N ILE A 16 52.32 -11.15 -18.35
CA ILE A 16 51.07 -11.87 -18.67
C ILE A 16 51.38 -13.36 -18.76
N LEU A 17 50.55 -14.20 -18.14
CA LEU A 17 50.68 -15.65 -18.18
C LEU A 17 50.49 -16.19 -19.62
N CYS A 18 51.37 -17.09 -20.04
CA CYS A 18 51.30 -17.74 -21.34
C CYS A 18 50.09 -18.69 -21.41
N GLN A 19 49.16 -18.42 -22.32
CA GLN A 19 47.98 -19.29 -22.51
C GLN A 19 48.36 -20.72 -22.92
N PHE A 20 49.44 -20.90 -23.69
CA PHE A 20 49.93 -22.23 -24.09
C PHE A 20 50.58 -22.98 -22.94
N TYR A 21 51.25 -22.27 -22.02
CA TYR A 21 51.83 -22.88 -20.83
C TYR A 21 50.74 -23.29 -19.84
N LYS A 22 49.71 -22.45 -19.67
CA LYS A 22 48.51 -22.79 -18.88
C LYS A 22 47.82 -24.06 -19.41
N LYS A 23 47.86 -24.29 -20.72
CA LYS A 23 47.32 -25.50 -21.39
C LYS A 23 48.34 -26.66 -21.48
N GLY A 24 49.55 -26.51 -20.93
CA GLY A 24 50.58 -27.55 -20.93
C GLY A 24 51.28 -27.81 -22.28
N ALA A 25 51.02 -26.98 -23.30
CA ALA A 25 51.48 -27.20 -24.67
C ALA A 25 52.49 -26.12 -25.16
N CYS A 26 53.25 -25.51 -24.25
CA CYS A 26 54.21 -24.46 -24.61
C CYS A 26 55.61 -25.02 -24.88
N GLU A 27 55.99 -25.09 -26.15
CA GLU A 27 57.32 -25.55 -26.60
C GLU A 27 58.43 -24.49 -26.40
N LYS A 28 58.05 -23.23 -26.10
CA LYS A 28 58.98 -22.09 -26.05
C LYS A 28 59.74 -21.97 -24.72
N GLY A 29 59.37 -22.76 -23.71
CA GLY A 29 60.05 -22.85 -22.42
C GLY A 29 60.41 -21.47 -21.82
N LYS A 30 61.65 -21.32 -21.34
CA LYS A 30 62.15 -20.06 -20.73
C LYS A 30 62.29 -18.88 -21.71
N LYS A 31 62.25 -19.13 -23.02
CA LYS A 31 62.34 -18.11 -24.08
C LYS A 31 60.96 -17.62 -24.55
N CYS A 32 59.89 -18.06 -23.91
CA CYS A 32 58.54 -17.60 -24.22
C CYS A 32 58.40 -16.09 -24.00
N LYS A 33 57.66 -15.42 -24.90
CA LYS A 33 57.32 -13.99 -24.80
C LYS A 33 56.44 -13.69 -23.59
N PHE A 34 55.73 -14.71 -23.10
CA PHE A 34 54.79 -14.66 -21.98
C PHE A 34 55.33 -15.39 -20.75
N SER A 35 54.86 -15.04 -19.56
CA SER A 35 55.29 -15.67 -18.30
C SER A 35 54.87 -17.14 -18.22
N HIS A 36 55.74 -17.98 -17.69
CA HIS A 36 55.46 -19.36 -17.28
C HIS A 36 55.33 -19.50 -15.75
N ASP A 37 55.23 -18.39 -15.03
CA ASP A 37 55.00 -18.39 -13.59
C ASP A 37 53.48 -18.28 -13.33
N LEU A 38 52.88 -19.39 -12.86
CA LEU A 38 51.46 -19.49 -12.49
C LEU A 38 51.07 -18.51 -11.38
N ASN A 39 52.04 -17.94 -10.66
CA ASN A 39 51.81 -16.96 -9.61
C ASN A 39 51.58 -15.54 -10.15
N VAL A 40 51.83 -15.31 -11.45
CA VAL A 40 51.63 -14.00 -12.08
C VAL A 40 50.14 -13.69 -12.27
N GLU A 41 49.28 -14.70 -12.47
CA GLU A 41 47.81 -14.52 -12.57
C GLU A 41 47.18 -14.16 -11.21
N ARG A 42 47.89 -14.38 -10.10
CA ARG A 42 47.46 -14.01 -8.74
C ARG A 42 47.91 -12.61 -8.30
N LYS A 43 48.83 -11.98 -9.02
CA LYS A 43 49.22 -10.59 -8.78
C LYS A 43 48.20 -9.69 -9.49
N GLY A 44 47.02 -9.54 -8.88
CA GLY A 44 46.07 -8.51 -9.26
C GLY A 44 46.74 -7.13 -9.24
N GLU A 45 46.21 -6.18 -10.02
CA GLU A 45 46.64 -4.79 -9.98
C GLU A 45 46.79 -4.33 -8.53
N LYS A 46 47.95 -3.76 -8.21
CA LYS A 46 48.25 -3.29 -6.86
C LYS A 46 47.22 -2.22 -6.53
N LYS A 47 46.26 -2.56 -5.67
CA LYS A 47 45.24 -1.65 -5.16
C LYS A 47 45.95 -0.37 -4.71
N SER A 48 45.62 0.76 -5.33
CA SER A 48 46.30 2.03 -5.08
C SER A 48 46.18 2.37 -3.59
N LEU A 49 47.32 2.63 -2.94
CA LEU A 49 47.40 2.93 -1.51
C LEU A 49 46.60 4.20 -1.12
N TYR A 50 46.28 5.04 -2.10
CA TYR A 50 45.68 6.35 -1.90
C TYR A 50 44.18 6.40 -2.23
N THR A 51 43.60 5.30 -2.73
CA THR A 51 42.16 5.22 -3.01
C THR A 51 41.55 4.11 -2.15
N ASP A 52 40.74 4.47 -1.17
CA ASP A 52 40.02 3.50 -0.35
C ASP A 52 38.91 2.89 -1.19
N THR A 53 39.02 1.59 -1.47
CA THR A 53 38.07 0.95 -2.38
C THR A 53 36.72 0.68 -1.76
N ARG A 54 36.59 0.88 -0.44
CA ARG A 54 35.28 0.91 0.21
C ARG A 54 34.51 2.17 -0.14
N GLU A 55 35.19 3.28 -0.46
CA GLU A 55 34.52 4.50 -0.92
C GLU A 55 34.08 4.35 -2.37
N THR A 56 34.94 3.81 -3.25
CA THR A 56 34.56 3.55 -4.64
C THR A 56 33.43 2.52 -4.76
N GLU A 57 33.46 1.45 -3.96
CA GLU A 57 32.38 0.45 -3.92
C GLU A 57 31.06 1.07 -3.41
N LYS A 58 31.11 1.98 -2.41
CA LYS A 58 29.93 2.71 -1.93
C LYS A 58 29.39 3.70 -2.96
N GLU A 59 30.27 4.36 -3.71
CA GLU A 59 29.89 5.30 -4.77
C GLU A 59 29.23 4.56 -5.93
N GLU A 60 29.78 3.42 -6.35
CA GLU A 60 29.19 2.54 -7.36
C GLU A 60 27.83 1.97 -6.91
N GLU A 61 27.70 1.58 -5.64
CA GLU A 61 26.43 1.11 -5.07
C GLU A 61 25.37 2.24 -4.97
N GLN A 62 25.79 3.47 -4.68
CA GLN A 62 24.90 4.63 -4.70
C GLN A 62 24.47 5.02 -6.11
N GLU A 63 25.39 4.98 -7.07
CA GLU A 63 25.12 5.21 -8.50
C GLU A 63 24.09 4.21 -9.04
N THR A 64 24.28 2.92 -8.73
CA THR A 64 23.33 1.87 -9.15
C THR A 64 21.95 2.06 -8.50
N LYS A 65 21.88 2.35 -7.19
CA LYS A 65 20.62 2.64 -6.50
C LYS A 65 19.91 3.93 -6.97
N LYS A 66 20.64 4.91 -7.49
CA LYS A 66 20.07 6.12 -8.10
C LYS A 66 19.54 5.88 -9.52
N LYS A 67 20.18 4.98 -10.26
CA LYS A 67 19.77 4.58 -11.61
C LYS A 67 18.62 3.57 -11.60
N ASP A 68 18.41 2.90 -10.46
CA ASP A 68 17.34 1.93 -10.27
C ASP A 68 16.00 2.65 -9.99
N ASP A 69 15.34 3.08 -11.07
CA ASP A 69 14.06 3.79 -11.03
C ASP A 69 12.88 2.81 -10.87
N MET A 70 11.79 3.25 -10.23
CA MET A 70 10.61 2.42 -9.93
C MET A 70 9.91 1.93 -11.20
N ALA A 71 10.17 2.57 -12.34
CA ALA A 71 9.61 2.20 -13.64
C ALA A 71 9.93 0.76 -14.07
N ASP A 72 11.10 0.24 -13.68
CA ASP A 72 11.58 -1.10 -14.04
C ASP A 72 11.41 -2.13 -12.91
N TRP A 73 10.62 -1.82 -11.88
CA TRP A 73 10.47 -2.68 -10.71
C TRP A 73 9.18 -3.50 -10.76
N ASP A 74 9.37 -4.83 -10.75
CA ASP A 74 8.27 -5.78 -10.55
C ASP A 74 7.81 -5.83 -9.09
N GLU A 75 6.62 -6.39 -8.84
CA GLU A 75 6.01 -6.47 -7.50
C GLU A 75 6.91 -7.17 -6.46
N GLU A 76 7.64 -8.20 -6.88
CA GLU A 76 8.59 -8.91 -6.00
C GLU A 76 9.80 -8.05 -5.63
N LYS A 77 10.33 -7.26 -6.57
CA LYS A 77 11.42 -6.32 -6.33
C LYS A 77 10.96 -5.17 -5.44
N LEU A 78 9.74 -4.69 -5.62
CA LEU A 78 9.14 -3.71 -4.72
C LEU A 78 9.03 -4.26 -3.29
N ARG A 79 8.52 -5.50 -3.13
CA ARG A 79 8.41 -6.14 -1.82
C ARG A 79 9.79 -6.33 -1.17
N SER A 80 10.82 -6.73 -1.91
CA SER A 80 12.16 -6.89 -1.36
C SER A 80 12.79 -5.56 -0.95
N VAL A 81 12.58 -4.48 -1.73
CA VAL A 81 13.05 -3.14 -1.38
C VAL A 81 12.35 -2.63 -0.12
N VAL A 82 11.03 -2.76 -0.04
CA VAL A 82 10.23 -2.40 1.14
C VAL A 82 10.74 -3.15 2.39
N MET A 83 10.97 -4.46 2.28
CA MET A 83 11.48 -5.29 3.39
C MET A 83 12.92 -4.92 3.78
N SER A 84 13.77 -4.56 2.81
CA SER A 84 15.17 -4.16 3.06
C SER A 84 15.31 -2.76 3.65
N LYS A 85 14.40 -1.85 3.29
CA LYS A 85 14.36 -0.46 3.79
C LYS A 85 13.84 -0.37 5.21
N HIS A 86 12.82 -1.17 5.52
CA HIS A 86 12.19 -1.17 6.82
C HIS A 86 12.84 -2.24 7.71
N GLY A 87 14.03 -1.94 8.23
CA GLY A 87 14.56 -2.66 9.39
C GLY A 87 13.57 -2.57 10.55
N ASN A 88 13.10 -3.73 11.04
CA ASN A 88 12.02 -3.94 12.03
C ASN A 88 11.50 -2.64 12.71
N PRO A 89 10.64 -1.87 12.04
CA PRO A 89 10.14 -0.62 12.58
C PRO A 89 9.15 -0.96 13.69
N LYS A 90 9.32 -0.34 14.86
CA LYS A 90 8.34 -0.41 15.96
C LYS A 90 7.09 0.40 15.57
N THR A 91 6.33 -0.06 14.58
CA THR A 91 5.05 0.55 14.24
C THR A 91 4.03 0.12 15.28
N THR A 92 3.35 1.08 15.89
CA THR A 92 2.37 0.84 16.96
C THR A 92 1.03 0.36 16.44
N THR A 93 0.79 0.40 15.13
CA THR A 93 -0.50 0.03 14.50
C THR A 93 -0.34 -0.90 13.31
N ASP A 94 -1.29 -1.84 13.14
CA ASP A 94 -1.36 -2.80 12.02
C ASP A 94 -1.99 -2.19 10.74
N LYS A 95 -2.34 -0.90 10.79
CA LYS A 95 -2.91 -0.18 9.64
C LYS A 95 -1.79 0.26 8.70
N VAL A 96 -1.95 0.03 7.40
CA VAL A 96 -1.00 0.49 6.38
C VAL A 96 -1.08 1.99 6.20
N CYS A 97 0.07 2.65 6.03
CA CYS A 97 0.16 4.09 5.85
C CYS A 97 -0.46 4.52 4.52
N LYS A 98 -1.37 5.49 4.58
CA LYS A 98 -2.03 6.06 3.38
C LYS A 98 -1.02 6.65 2.39
N PHE A 99 -0.03 7.38 2.89
CA PHE A 99 0.99 8.02 2.04
C PHE A 99 1.91 7.03 1.36
N PHE A 100 2.09 5.85 1.97
CA PHE A 100 2.84 4.76 1.34
C PHE A 100 2.05 4.17 0.17
N ILE A 101 0.76 3.86 0.37
CA ILE A 101 -0.11 3.38 -0.72
C ILE A 101 -0.14 4.40 -1.86
N GLU A 102 -0.30 5.68 -1.54
CA GLU A 102 -0.30 6.76 -2.53
C GLU A 102 1.05 6.92 -3.25
N ALA A 103 2.18 6.76 -2.56
CA ALA A 103 3.50 6.84 -3.17
C ALA A 103 3.78 5.66 -4.11
N VAL A 104 3.38 4.45 -3.70
CA VAL A 104 3.51 3.26 -4.54
C VAL A 104 2.57 3.34 -5.73
N GLU A 105 1.32 3.79 -5.53
CA GLU A 105 0.39 4.03 -6.64
C GLU A 105 0.97 5.07 -7.60
N ASN A 106 1.43 6.22 -7.11
CA ASN A 106 1.98 7.26 -7.98
C ASN A 106 3.37 6.97 -8.57
N GLN A 107 3.90 5.76 -8.38
CA GLN A 107 5.24 5.37 -8.80
C GLN A 107 6.37 6.28 -8.25
N LYS A 108 6.13 6.95 -7.12
CA LYS A 108 7.09 7.84 -6.46
C LYS A 108 7.88 7.13 -5.35
N TYR A 109 7.63 5.85 -5.14
CA TYR A 109 8.32 5.05 -4.15
C TYR A 109 9.66 4.57 -4.71
N GLY A 110 10.75 4.93 -4.06
CA GLY A 110 12.09 4.53 -4.48
C GLY A 110 13.00 4.36 -3.28
N TRP A 111 14.27 4.01 -3.53
CA TRP A 111 15.25 3.82 -2.46
C TRP A 111 15.38 5.05 -1.55
N PHE A 112 15.12 6.26 -2.04
CA PHE A 112 15.22 7.49 -1.26
C PHE A 112 13.87 8.05 -0.77
N TRP A 113 12.77 7.30 -0.93
CA TRP A 113 11.46 7.78 -0.51
C TRP A 113 11.33 7.74 1.03
N GLN A 114 10.91 8.87 1.61
CA GLN A 114 10.60 9.00 3.02
C GLN A 114 9.13 9.35 3.21
N CYS A 115 8.47 8.69 4.15
CA CYS A 115 7.07 8.96 4.44
C CYS A 115 6.88 10.38 5.00
N PRO A 116 5.96 11.20 4.46
CA PRO A 116 5.70 12.54 4.99
C PRO A 116 5.08 12.52 6.40
N ASN A 117 4.49 11.40 6.83
CA ASN A 117 3.89 11.22 8.14
C ASN A 117 4.91 10.72 9.20
N GLY A 118 6.14 11.25 9.14
CA GLY A 118 7.19 10.97 10.13
C GLY A 118 8.32 10.05 9.68
N GLY A 119 8.50 9.81 8.38
CA GLY A 119 9.61 9.04 7.82
C GLY A 119 9.67 7.63 8.42
N ASP A 120 10.75 7.33 9.12
CA ASP A 120 10.97 6.05 9.81
C ASP A 120 10.19 5.92 11.13
N LYS A 121 9.63 7.02 11.66
CA LYS A 121 8.81 7.04 12.89
C LYS A 121 7.30 7.04 12.59
N CYS A 122 6.90 6.73 11.37
CA CYS A 122 5.48 6.66 11.05
C CYS A 122 4.79 5.61 11.94
N MET A 123 3.64 5.98 12.52
CA MET A 123 2.84 5.09 13.38
C MET A 123 2.21 3.92 12.60
N TYR A 124 2.15 4.05 11.27
CA TYR A 124 1.48 3.14 10.35
C TYR A 124 2.49 2.27 9.58
N LYS A 125 2.05 1.08 9.18
CA LYS A 125 2.88 0.11 8.48
C LYS A 125 3.20 0.55 7.06
N HIS A 126 4.47 0.53 6.68
CA HIS A 126 4.94 0.80 5.31
C HIS A 126 5.18 -0.51 4.57
N SER A 127 4.12 -1.32 4.40
CA SER A 127 4.19 -2.55 3.61
C SER A 127 2.85 -2.80 2.92
N LEU A 128 2.87 -3.29 1.68
CA LEU A 128 1.64 -3.69 1.00
C LEU A 128 0.98 -4.85 1.76
N PRO A 129 -0.33 -4.81 2.04
CA PRO A 129 -1.05 -5.96 2.55
C PRO A 129 -0.90 -7.17 1.63
N PRO A 130 -0.83 -8.40 2.16
CA PRO A 130 -0.80 -9.60 1.34
C PRO A 130 -2.07 -9.66 0.48
N GLY A 131 -1.91 -9.69 -0.84
CA GLY A 131 -3.01 -9.72 -1.82
C GLY A 131 -3.38 -8.36 -2.44
N PHE A 132 -2.70 -7.26 -2.09
CA PHE A 132 -2.92 -5.97 -2.76
C PHE A 132 -2.21 -5.94 -4.13
N VAL A 133 -2.99 -6.01 -5.21
CA VAL A 133 -2.49 -5.91 -6.59
C VAL A 133 -2.45 -4.44 -7.01
N LEU A 134 -1.28 -3.98 -7.44
CA LEU A 134 -1.09 -2.62 -7.94
C LEU A 134 -1.81 -2.42 -9.27
N LYS A 135 -2.73 -1.45 -9.32
CA LYS A 135 -3.39 -1.04 -10.57
C LYS A 135 -2.33 -0.55 -11.57
N THR A 136 -2.42 -1.00 -12.82
CA THR A 136 -1.49 -0.56 -13.87
C THR A 136 -1.67 0.94 -14.16
N LYS A 137 -0.64 1.57 -14.72
CA LYS A 137 -0.68 2.99 -15.13
C LYS A 137 -1.87 3.30 -16.04
N GLU A 138 -2.20 2.37 -16.93
CA GLU A 138 -3.33 2.46 -17.85
C GLU A 138 -4.68 2.33 -17.13
N GLN A 139 -4.81 1.38 -16.20
CA GLN A 139 -6.03 1.22 -15.40
C GLN A 139 -6.32 2.47 -14.53
N ARG A 140 -5.28 3.08 -13.95
CA ARG A 140 -5.42 4.31 -13.19
C ARG A 140 -5.77 5.51 -14.07
N ALA A 141 -5.12 5.63 -15.22
CA ALA A 141 -5.44 6.69 -16.19
C ALA A 141 -6.87 6.54 -16.72
N ALA A 142 -7.34 5.31 -16.94
CA ALA A 142 -8.70 5.02 -17.36
C ALA A 142 -9.72 5.37 -16.27
N GLU A 143 -9.49 4.98 -15.02
CA GLU A 143 -10.37 5.31 -13.89
C GLU A 143 -10.43 6.81 -13.63
N LYS A 144 -9.27 7.49 -13.64
CA LYS A 144 -9.20 8.95 -13.52
C LYS A 144 -9.89 9.64 -14.70
N ALA A 145 -9.66 9.19 -15.92
CA ALA A 145 -10.35 9.73 -17.08
C ALA A 145 -11.86 9.46 -17.04
N MET A 146 -12.31 8.34 -16.46
CA MET A 146 -13.74 8.10 -16.25
C MET A 146 -14.33 9.00 -15.16
N MET A 147 -13.58 9.29 -14.10
CA MET A 147 -13.98 10.23 -13.05
C MET A 147 -14.02 11.68 -13.57
N ASP A 148 -13.01 12.10 -14.33
CA ASP A 148 -12.92 13.43 -14.95
C ASP A 148 -13.96 13.60 -16.08
N LYS A 149 -14.41 12.52 -16.72
CA LYS A 149 -15.53 12.53 -17.69
C LYS A 149 -16.89 12.38 -17.02
N SER A 150 -16.94 12.09 -15.73
CA SER A 150 -18.22 11.97 -15.04
C SER A 150 -18.87 13.36 -14.95
N PRO A 151 -20.17 13.48 -15.23
CA PRO A 151 -20.87 14.77 -15.26
C PRO A 151 -20.88 15.50 -13.92
N LEU A 152 -20.52 14.83 -12.82
CA LEU A 152 -20.35 15.45 -11.50
C LEU A 152 -19.06 16.28 -11.38
N ALA A 153 -18.04 16.02 -12.22
CA ALA A 153 -16.79 16.76 -12.24
C ALA A 153 -16.79 17.88 -13.30
N THR A 154 -17.57 17.72 -14.37
CA THR A 154 -17.57 18.64 -15.53
C THR A 154 -18.76 19.57 -15.62
N LEU A 155 -19.93 19.19 -15.08
CA LEU A 155 -21.06 20.09 -14.96
C LEU A 155 -21.09 20.61 -13.54
N THR A 156 -20.82 21.89 -13.40
CA THR A 156 -21.08 22.62 -12.17
C THR A 156 -22.59 22.57 -11.89
N LEU A 157 -22.98 22.60 -10.62
CA LEU A 157 -24.39 22.58 -10.23
C LEU A 157 -25.15 23.73 -10.92
N GLU A 158 -24.44 24.83 -11.13
CA GLU A 158 -24.82 26.05 -11.82
C GLU A 158 -25.11 25.82 -13.31
N ASP A 159 -24.23 25.14 -14.06
CA ASP A 159 -24.45 24.82 -15.48
C ASP A 159 -25.67 23.92 -15.67
N PHE A 160 -25.89 22.98 -14.75
CA PHE A 160 -27.07 22.13 -14.76
C PHE A 160 -28.35 22.95 -14.53
N LEU A 161 -28.36 23.80 -13.49
CA LEU A 161 -29.47 24.71 -13.16
C LEU A 161 -29.79 25.69 -14.30
N GLU A 162 -28.78 26.24 -14.98
CA GLU A 162 -28.97 27.14 -16.12
C GLU A 162 -29.58 26.41 -17.32
N SER A 163 -29.16 25.17 -17.59
CA SER A 163 -29.75 24.34 -18.65
C SER A 163 -31.22 23.99 -18.37
N GLU A 164 -31.58 23.71 -17.11
CA GLU A 164 -32.96 23.42 -16.72
C GLU A 164 -33.84 24.67 -16.73
N ARG A 165 -33.32 25.81 -16.29
CA ARG A 165 -34.02 27.10 -16.38
C ARG A 165 -34.33 27.48 -17.82
N PHE A 166 -33.41 27.24 -18.75
CA PHE A 166 -33.65 27.48 -20.17
C PHE A 166 -34.71 26.54 -20.76
N LYS A 167 -34.77 25.28 -20.30
CA LYS A 167 -35.84 24.34 -20.68
C LYS A 167 -37.21 24.71 -20.11
N LEU A 168 -37.26 25.40 -18.97
CA LEU A 168 -38.50 25.82 -18.28
C LEU A 168 -39.11 27.13 -18.82
N GLN A 169 -38.81 27.52 -20.05
CA GLN A 169 -39.44 28.68 -20.70
C GLN A 169 -40.90 28.36 -21.06
N GLY A 170 -41.85 28.78 -20.22
CA GLY A 170 -43.30 28.59 -20.42
C GLY A 170 -44.16 29.30 -19.36
N THR A 171 -45.48 29.10 -19.38
CA THR A 171 -46.41 29.61 -18.35
C THR A 171 -46.20 28.87 -17.03
N LEU A 172 -45.35 29.43 -16.18
CA LEU A 172 -45.03 28.89 -14.85
C LEU A 172 -46.20 29.11 -13.88
N THR A 173 -46.48 28.10 -13.06
CA THR A 173 -47.43 28.20 -11.94
C THR A 173 -46.81 29.06 -10.83
N PRO A 174 -47.45 30.15 -10.40
CA PRO A 174 -46.94 30.97 -9.30
C PRO A 174 -46.96 30.16 -8.00
N VAL A 175 -45.88 30.28 -7.21
CA VAL A 175 -45.77 29.60 -5.92
C VAL A 175 -46.63 30.33 -4.88
N THR A 176 -47.90 29.93 -4.82
CA THR A 176 -48.85 30.31 -3.77
C THR A 176 -48.84 29.28 -2.64
N ALA A 177 -49.36 29.63 -1.46
CA ALA A 177 -49.40 28.70 -0.32
C ALA A 177 -50.16 27.40 -0.65
N GLU A 178 -51.22 27.48 -1.45
CA GLU A 178 -52.03 26.34 -1.88
C GLU A 178 -51.27 25.42 -2.83
N SER A 179 -50.63 25.98 -3.87
CA SER A 179 -49.81 25.21 -4.81
C SER A 179 -48.57 24.57 -4.16
N PHE A 180 -47.98 25.24 -3.16
CA PHE A 180 -46.88 24.67 -2.38
C PHE A 180 -47.33 23.51 -1.49
N ALA A 181 -48.53 23.59 -0.89
CA ALA A 181 -49.09 22.50 -0.08
C ALA A 181 -49.36 21.24 -0.94
N GLU A 182 -49.91 21.41 -2.13
CA GLU A 182 -50.11 20.33 -3.10
C GLU A 182 -48.78 19.72 -3.56
N TRP A 183 -47.79 20.55 -3.88
CA TRP A 183 -46.44 20.10 -4.23
C TRP A 183 -45.78 19.34 -3.07
N LYS A 184 -45.92 19.82 -1.84
CA LYS A 184 -45.33 19.20 -0.64
C LYS A 184 -45.93 17.83 -0.37
N LYS A 185 -47.26 17.68 -0.49
CA LYS A 185 -47.94 16.38 -0.41
C LYS A 185 -47.41 15.44 -1.49
N LYS A 186 -47.39 15.87 -2.75
CA LYS A 186 -46.88 15.07 -3.88
C LYS A 186 -45.42 14.64 -3.70
N ARG A 187 -44.58 15.49 -3.09
CA ARG A 187 -43.17 15.18 -2.82
C ARG A 187 -43.00 14.22 -1.64
N GLN A 188 -43.83 14.34 -0.60
CA GLN A 188 -43.85 13.38 0.51
C GLN A 188 -44.34 12.01 0.05
N ASP A 189 -45.39 11.95 -0.76
CA ASP A 189 -45.92 10.69 -1.31
C ASP A 189 -44.89 10.03 -2.23
N LYS A 190 -44.20 10.81 -3.09
CA LYS A 190 -43.12 10.29 -3.94
C LYS A 190 -41.96 9.75 -3.11
N ARG A 191 -41.54 10.46 -2.06
CA ARG A 191 -40.46 10.01 -1.18
C ARG A 191 -40.87 8.74 -0.41
N ALA A 192 -42.10 8.67 0.09
CA ALA A 192 -42.61 7.50 0.77
C ALA A 192 -42.65 6.28 -0.17
N ALA A 193 -43.10 6.46 -1.41
CA ALA A 193 -43.10 5.40 -2.43
C ALA A 193 -41.68 4.95 -2.83
N GLU A 194 -40.72 5.87 -2.93
CA GLU A 194 -39.31 5.53 -3.18
C GLU A 194 -38.67 4.79 -2.00
N ASP A 195 -38.97 5.20 -0.77
CA ASP A 195 -38.49 4.54 0.44
C ASP A 195 -39.13 3.16 0.64
N GLU A 196 -40.41 2.99 0.27
CA GLU A 196 -41.08 1.69 0.24
C GLU A 196 -40.53 0.78 -0.87
N ALA A 197 -40.29 1.32 -2.06
CA ALA A 197 -39.64 0.59 -3.15
C ALA A 197 -38.19 0.20 -2.81
N LYS A 198 -37.46 1.04 -2.07
CA LYS A 198 -36.14 0.68 -1.53
C LYS A 198 -36.27 -0.41 -0.48
N LYS A 199 -37.22 -0.34 0.46
CA LYS A 199 -37.47 -1.41 1.44
C LYS A 199 -37.82 -2.74 0.77
N MET A 200 -38.61 -2.72 -0.31
CA MET A 200 -38.92 -3.94 -1.08
C MET A 200 -37.70 -4.48 -1.85
N LYS A 201 -36.79 -3.62 -2.31
CA LYS A 201 -35.52 -4.04 -2.96
C LYS A 201 -34.46 -4.46 -1.94
N ASP A 202 -34.47 -3.84 -0.77
CA ASP A 202 -33.62 -4.11 0.39
C ASP A 202 -34.16 -5.28 1.23
N ALA A 203 -35.06 -6.10 0.66
CA ALA A 203 -35.34 -7.49 1.06
C ALA A 203 -34.09 -8.39 0.87
N THR A 204 -32.97 -7.87 1.34
CA THR A 204 -31.71 -8.51 1.61
C THR A 204 -31.87 -9.36 2.88
N GLY A 205 -31.04 -10.40 3.03
CA GLY A 205 -31.23 -11.43 4.07
C GLY A 205 -31.39 -10.92 5.52
N ARG A 206 -30.96 -9.68 5.84
CA ARG A 206 -31.24 -9.04 7.14
C ARG A 206 -32.69 -8.61 7.32
N ALA A 207 -33.30 -7.99 6.32
CA ALA A 207 -34.69 -7.53 6.39
C ALA A 207 -35.66 -8.72 6.41
N MET A 208 -35.37 -9.78 5.65
CA MET A 208 -36.13 -11.03 5.70
C MET A 208 -36.00 -11.75 7.05
N PHE A 209 -34.80 -11.73 7.67
CA PHE A 209 -34.58 -12.34 8.98
C PHE A 209 -35.30 -11.60 10.11
N GLU A 210 -35.37 -10.27 10.04
CA GLU A 210 -36.05 -9.43 11.04
C GLU A 210 -37.58 -9.42 10.89
N GLN A 211 -38.10 -9.75 9.70
CA GLN A 211 -39.54 -9.89 9.45
C GLN A 211 -40.14 -11.22 9.93
N GLY A 212 -39.33 -12.18 10.42
CA GLY A 212 -39.82 -13.38 11.10
C GLY A 212 -40.44 -14.46 10.19
N ASP A 213 -40.39 -14.30 8.87
CA ASP A 213 -40.95 -15.26 7.89
C ASP A 213 -40.14 -16.56 7.76
N TRP A 214 -39.07 -16.71 8.54
CA TRP A 214 -38.26 -17.94 8.60
C TRP A 214 -38.76 -18.94 9.64
N GLU A 215 -39.64 -18.52 10.57
CA GLU A 215 -40.12 -19.34 11.69
C GLU A 215 -41.24 -20.31 11.27
N ALA A 216 -41.90 -20.06 10.12
CA ALA A 216 -43.03 -20.86 9.65
C ALA A 216 -42.67 -22.19 8.95
N SER A 217 -41.39 -22.48 8.73
CA SER A 217 -40.93 -23.68 8.01
C SER A 217 -40.13 -24.66 8.87
N SER A 218 -40.09 -24.49 10.20
CA SER A 218 -39.30 -25.31 11.12
C SER A 218 -40.14 -26.30 11.95
N ASP A 219 -41.18 -26.87 11.35
CA ASP A 219 -41.96 -27.98 11.94
C ASP A 219 -41.58 -29.31 11.27
N GLU A 220 -40.26 -29.57 11.17
CA GLU A 220 -39.75 -30.91 10.91
C GLU A 220 -38.98 -31.37 12.14
N GLU A 221 -39.62 -32.30 12.85
CA GLU A 221 -39.07 -33.13 13.91
C GLU A 221 -37.79 -33.81 13.40
N ASP A 222 -36.62 -33.46 13.94
CA ASP A 222 -35.45 -34.32 13.79
C ASP A 222 -34.64 -34.38 15.09
N ASP A 223 -34.59 -35.62 15.56
CA ASP A 223 -33.98 -36.15 16.77
C ASP A 223 -32.45 -36.20 16.63
N ASP A 224 -31.74 -36.17 17.75
CA ASP A 224 -30.31 -36.47 17.90
C ASP A 224 -29.26 -35.58 17.15
N ASN A 225 -28.76 -34.53 17.82
CA ASN A 225 -27.40 -34.04 17.56
C ASN A 225 -26.72 -33.47 18.82
N ASP A 226 -26.00 -34.33 19.53
CA ASP A 226 -25.11 -34.06 20.66
C ASP A 226 -23.79 -33.34 20.26
N GLY A 227 -23.75 -32.70 19.08
CA GLY A 227 -22.61 -31.92 18.57
C GLY A 227 -22.93 -30.49 18.15
N ALA A 228 -24.12 -29.96 18.45
CA ALA A 228 -24.50 -28.60 18.05
C ALA A 228 -23.63 -27.53 18.75
N TRP A 229 -22.83 -26.81 17.96
CA TRP A 229 -22.02 -25.69 18.41
C TRP A 229 -22.92 -24.66 19.12
N ASN A 230 -22.78 -24.51 20.44
CA ASN A 230 -23.64 -23.62 21.23
C ASN A 230 -23.35 -22.15 20.89
N LEU A 231 -24.02 -21.68 19.83
CA LEU A 231 -23.93 -20.32 19.29
C LEU A 231 -24.27 -19.26 20.34
N GLU A 232 -25.16 -19.56 21.28
CA GLU A 232 -25.54 -18.64 22.35
C GLU A 232 -24.38 -18.45 23.35
N ALA A 233 -23.72 -19.55 23.73
CA ALA A 233 -22.53 -19.49 24.57
C ALA A 233 -21.40 -18.70 23.90
N LEU A 234 -21.17 -18.91 22.60
CA LEU A 234 -20.18 -18.18 21.82
C LEU A 234 -20.53 -16.69 21.66
N ARG A 235 -21.82 -16.38 21.44
CA ARG A 235 -22.29 -14.99 21.32
C ARG A 235 -22.09 -14.24 22.63
N LYS A 236 -22.43 -14.87 23.75
CA LYS A 236 -22.23 -14.31 25.09
C LYS A 236 -20.76 -14.11 25.39
N GLU A 237 -19.90 -15.06 25.01
CA GLU A 237 -18.44 -14.94 25.18
C GLU A 237 -17.85 -13.81 24.33
N THR A 238 -18.27 -13.68 23.07
CA THR A 238 -17.80 -12.62 22.16
C THR A 238 -18.31 -11.22 22.56
N GLU A 239 -19.55 -11.11 23.01
CA GLU A 239 -20.09 -9.84 23.53
C GLU A 239 -19.41 -9.45 24.85
N ALA A 240 -19.17 -10.41 25.76
CA ALA A 240 -18.43 -10.16 26.99
C ALA A 240 -16.97 -9.74 26.71
N ALA A 241 -16.30 -10.39 25.75
CA ALA A 241 -14.95 -10.00 25.34
C ALA A 241 -14.90 -8.58 24.76
N ARG A 242 -15.92 -8.20 23.97
CA ARG A 242 -16.04 -6.85 23.41
C ARG A 242 -16.31 -5.81 24.50
N GLN A 243 -17.23 -6.09 25.42
CA GLN A 243 -17.54 -5.20 26.55
C GLN A 243 -16.33 -5.02 27.46
N LYS A 244 -15.61 -6.10 27.80
CA LYS A 244 -14.39 -6.03 28.61
C LYS A 244 -13.32 -5.15 27.96
N LYS A 245 -13.15 -5.24 26.64
CA LYS A 245 -12.21 -4.40 25.89
C LYS A 245 -12.63 -2.93 25.86
N GLU A 246 -13.94 -2.66 25.81
CA GLU A 246 -14.48 -1.31 25.87
C GLU A 246 -14.38 -0.71 27.28
N GLU A 247 -14.62 -1.51 28.31
CA GLU A 247 -14.46 -1.14 29.71
C GLU A 247 -12.98 -0.88 30.04
N GLU A 248 -12.06 -1.69 29.54
CA GLU A 248 -10.62 -1.44 29.63
C GLU A 248 -10.22 -0.12 28.96
N ARG A 249 -10.76 0.14 27.76
CA ARG A 249 -10.56 1.42 27.04
C ARG A 249 -11.09 2.62 27.85
N LEU A 250 -12.24 2.47 28.51
CA LEU A 250 -12.87 3.50 29.34
C LEU A 250 -12.15 3.70 30.68
N GLY A 251 -11.68 2.63 31.31
CA GLY A 251 -10.89 2.67 32.55
C GLY A 251 -9.53 3.32 32.36
N ILE A 252 -8.88 3.09 31.21
CA ILE A 252 -7.63 3.78 30.82
C ILE A 252 -7.90 5.27 30.57
N ALA A 253 -9.08 5.65 30.06
CA ALA A 253 -9.46 7.06 29.88
C ALA A 253 -9.88 7.75 31.19
N GLY A 254 -10.33 7.01 32.20
CA GLY A 254 -10.80 7.55 33.50
C GLY A 254 -9.73 7.73 34.58
N GLY A 255 -8.52 7.16 34.42
CA GLY A 255 -7.45 7.21 35.43
C GLY A 255 -6.61 8.50 35.46
N GLY A 256 -7.03 9.56 34.77
CA GLY A 256 -6.29 10.82 34.62
C GLY A 256 -6.92 12.02 35.33
N SER A 257 -7.33 11.89 36.59
CA SER A 257 -7.75 13.04 37.42
C SER A 257 -7.72 12.66 38.90
N GLY A 258 -6.71 13.14 39.63
CA GLY A 258 -6.59 12.90 41.07
C GLY A 258 -5.22 13.27 41.63
N GLY A 259 -4.91 14.56 41.63
CA GLY A 259 -3.66 15.12 42.18
C GLY A 259 -3.86 16.52 42.72
N GLU A 260 -4.78 16.71 43.66
CA GLU A 260 -4.87 17.94 44.47
C GLU A 260 -3.96 17.80 45.70
N ALA A 261 -2.80 18.47 45.66
CA ALA A 261 -1.98 18.73 46.83
C ALA A 261 -2.23 20.18 47.27
N ASN A 262 -3.02 20.35 48.34
CA ASN A 262 -3.27 21.63 48.99
C ASN A 262 -1.99 22.16 49.67
N GLY A 263 -1.60 23.39 49.32
CA GLY A 263 -0.48 24.11 49.93
C GLY A 263 -0.90 24.83 51.20
N ASP A 264 -0.24 24.48 52.30
CA ASP A 264 -0.25 25.14 53.60
C ASP A 264 0.57 26.45 53.52
N MET A 265 -0.07 27.59 53.75
CA MET A 265 0.59 28.90 53.93
C MET A 265 0.20 29.46 55.30
N GLY A 266 1.00 29.11 56.32
CA GLY A 266 1.02 29.77 57.62
C GLY A 266 1.78 31.10 57.54
N ASN A 267 1.11 32.19 57.90
CA ASN A 267 1.68 33.51 58.10
C ASN A 267 1.92 33.74 59.61
N SER A 268 3.15 34.06 59.98
CA SER A 268 3.54 34.68 61.25
C SER A 268 4.67 35.66 60.98
#